data_AF-A0A091LYR8-F1
#
_entry.id   AF-A0A091LYR8-F1
#
_cell.length_a   1.000
_cell.length_b   1.000
_cell.length_c   1.000
_cell.angle_alpha   90.00
_cell.angle_beta   90.00
_cell.angle_gamma   90.00
#
_symmetry.space_group_name_H-M   'P 1'
#
loop_
_entity.id
_entity.type
_entity.pdbx_description
1 polymer ?
#
loop_
_entity_poly.entity_id
_entity_poly.type
_entity_poly.pdbx_seq_one_letter_code
_entity_poly.pdbx_strand_id
1 'polypeptide(L)'
;QSVNPYIVKLSIVDDEATLNGMGLVIAQALSEYNRQYKDKEEEHQSGFFSALTNMVGSMFIADADEKISVQTNEAILLALYEAVHLNRNFITVLAQSHPEMGLMTTPTSPIPATPVTPLGTTPPSSDVISSAELPLDADVQTSNLLITFLKYSSIVMQDTKDEHRLHSGKLCLIILTCIAEDQYANAFLHDDNMNFRVNLHRMPMRHRKKAADKNLPCRPLVCAVLDLMVEFIVTHMMKEFPMDLYVRCIQIVHKLLCYQKKCRVRLHYTWRELWSALINLLKFLMSNETVLLAKHNIFTLALMVVNLFNMFITYGDTFLPTPSSYDELYYEIIRMHQNFDNLYSMVLRLSTNAGQWKEPASKVTHALVNIR
;
A
#
# COMPACT_ATOMS: atom_id res chain seq x y z
N GLN A 1 -35.07 13.33 -1.32
CA GLN A 1 -34.31 12.17 -0.81
C GLN A 1 -34.07 12.40 0.67
N SER A 2 -34.57 11.52 1.54
CA SER A 2 -34.29 11.59 2.99
C SER A 2 -32.81 11.29 3.21
N VAL A 3 -32.06 12.24 3.77
CA VAL A 3 -30.66 12.02 4.15
C VAL A 3 -30.62 10.90 5.19
N ASN A 4 -29.76 9.90 4.98
CA ASN A 4 -29.60 8.80 5.93
C ASN A 4 -29.21 9.37 7.30
N PRO A 5 -30.02 9.19 8.36
CA PRO A 5 -29.77 9.82 9.66
C PRO A 5 -28.47 9.34 10.32
N TYR A 6 -27.96 8.16 9.93
CA TYR A 6 -26.69 7.64 10.43
C TYR A 6 -25.48 8.36 9.82
N ILE A 7 -25.57 8.84 8.58
CA ILE A 7 -24.51 9.64 7.93
C ILE A 7 -24.33 10.96 8.68
N VAL A 8 -25.44 11.65 8.98
CA VAL A 8 -25.41 12.91 9.73
C VAL A 8 -24.82 12.68 11.11
N LYS A 9 -25.28 11.65 11.83
CA LYS A 9 -24.75 11.30 13.16
C LYS A 9 -23.26 11.01 13.11
N LEU A 10 -22.79 10.18 12.19
CA LEU A 10 -21.37 9.84 12.06
C LEU A 10 -20.51 11.08 11.79
N SER A 11 -20.99 12.02 10.95
CA SER A 11 -20.25 13.25 10.63
C SER A 11 -20.07 14.22 11.80
N ILE A 12 -20.97 14.17 12.79
CA ILE A 12 -20.95 15.09 13.95
C ILE A 12 -20.43 14.43 15.23
N VAL A 13 -20.19 13.11 15.25
CA VAL A 13 -19.66 12.42 16.44
C VAL A 13 -18.27 12.97 16.76
N ASP A 14 -18.11 13.46 17.99
CA ASP A 14 -16.86 13.94 18.56
C ASP A 14 -16.40 13.11 19.78
N ASP A 15 -17.27 12.23 20.30
CA ASP A 15 -16.94 11.32 21.39
C ASP A 15 -15.83 10.34 21.00
N GLU A 16 -14.66 10.54 21.61
CA GLU A 16 -13.46 9.77 21.34
C GLU A 16 -13.65 8.29 21.65
N ALA A 17 -14.38 7.95 22.72
CA ALA A 17 -14.63 6.57 23.11
C ALA A 17 -15.44 5.81 22.04
N THR A 18 -16.47 6.44 21.47
CA THR A 18 -17.27 5.87 20.38
C THR A 18 -16.44 5.68 19.11
N LEU A 19 -15.64 6.69 18.72
CA LEU A 19 -14.80 6.60 17.53
C LEU A 19 -13.70 5.54 17.68
N ASN A 20 -13.07 5.45 18.85
CA ASN A 20 -12.11 4.40 19.19
C ASN A 20 -12.76 3.03 19.15
N GLY A 21 -13.96 2.87 19.73
CA GLY A 21 -14.72 1.63 19.68
C GLY A 21 -15.03 1.17 18.24
N MET A 22 -15.46 2.10 17.38
CA MET A 22 -15.65 1.82 15.95
C MET A 22 -14.33 1.43 15.26
N GLY A 23 -13.26 2.15 15.54
CA GLY A 23 -11.92 1.85 15.03
C GLY A 23 -11.43 0.47 15.41
N LEU A 24 -11.65 0.04 16.66
CA LEU A 24 -11.28 -1.29 17.14
C LEU A 24 -12.04 -2.41 16.42
N VAL A 25 -13.35 -2.25 16.20
CA VAL A 25 -14.16 -3.23 15.47
C VAL A 25 -13.67 -3.39 14.03
N ILE A 26 -13.38 -2.27 13.35
CA ILE A 26 -12.82 -2.29 11.99
C ILE A 26 -11.42 -2.93 12.00
N ALA A 27 -10.55 -2.52 12.93
CA ALA A 27 -9.20 -3.04 13.04
C ALA A 27 -9.20 -4.56 13.28
N GLN A 28 -10.09 -5.06 14.14
CA GLN A 28 -10.22 -6.49 14.41
C GLN A 28 -10.67 -7.25 13.17
N ALA A 29 -11.69 -6.76 12.45
CA ALA A 29 -12.19 -7.41 11.24
C ALA A 29 -11.14 -7.46 10.12
N LEU A 30 -10.39 -6.37 9.90
CA LEU A 30 -9.31 -6.34 8.91
C LEU A 30 -8.12 -7.21 9.33
N SER A 31 -7.79 -7.23 10.62
CA SER A 31 -6.70 -8.08 11.15
C SER A 31 -7.03 -9.56 11.02
N GLU A 32 -8.29 -9.94 11.27
CA GLU A 32 -8.77 -11.31 11.11
C GLU A 32 -8.67 -11.76 9.64
N TYR A 33 -9.03 -10.89 8.69
CA TYR A 33 -8.83 -11.17 7.27
C TYR A 33 -7.34 -11.37 6.92
N ASN A 34 -6.47 -10.48 7.40
CA ASN A 34 -5.02 -10.59 7.17
C ASN A 34 -4.46 -11.90 7.73
N ARG A 35 -4.92 -12.30 8.92
CA ARG A 35 -4.54 -13.56 9.57
C ARG A 35 -4.99 -14.77 8.75
N GLN A 36 -6.26 -14.81 8.36
CA GLN A 36 -6.79 -15.90 7.53
C GLN A 36 -6.05 -16.06 6.20
N TYR A 37 -5.64 -14.93 5.58
CA TYR A 37 -4.85 -14.99 4.37
C TYR A 37 -3.45 -15.56 4.62
N LYS A 38 -2.77 -15.08 5.67
CA LYS A 38 -1.44 -15.55 6.06
C LYS A 38 -1.44 -17.04 6.39
N ASP A 39 -2.41 -17.51 7.17
CA ASP A 39 -2.54 -18.92 7.54
C ASP A 39 -2.68 -19.80 6.29
N LYS A 40 -3.55 -19.40 5.34
CA LYS A 40 -3.69 -20.09 4.05
C LYS A 40 -2.42 -20.03 3.21
N GLU A 41 -1.70 -18.91 3.21
CA GLU A 41 -0.44 -18.77 2.48
C GLU A 41 0.63 -19.75 2.99
N GLU A 42 0.73 -19.92 4.31
CA GLU A 42 1.64 -20.89 4.95
C GLU A 42 1.23 -22.35 4.68
N GLU A 43 -0.07 -22.65 4.70
CA GLU A 43 -0.61 -23.96 4.31
C GLU A 43 -0.30 -24.31 2.84
N HIS A 44 -0.52 -23.39 1.91
CA HIS A 44 -0.24 -23.62 0.48
C HIS A 44 1.27 -23.85 0.25
N GLN A 45 2.13 -23.12 0.97
CA GLN A 45 3.58 -23.31 0.87
C GLN A 45 4.01 -24.66 1.46
N SER A 46 3.54 -25.03 2.64
CA SER A 46 3.88 -26.30 3.29
C SER A 46 3.32 -27.52 2.52
N GLY A 47 2.13 -27.41 1.94
CA GLY A 47 1.55 -28.41 1.03
C GLY A 47 2.39 -28.63 -0.23
N PHE A 48 2.93 -27.57 -0.82
CA PHE A 48 3.82 -27.67 -1.97
C PHE A 48 5.14 -28.39 -1.64
N PHE A 49 5.74 -28.12 -0.48
CA PHE A 49 6.98 -28.79 -0.04
C PHE A 49 6.78 -30.27 0.29
N SER A 50 5.64 -30.64 0.88
CA SER A 50 5.31 -32.04 1.17
C SER A 50 5.00 -32.85 -0.09
N ALA A 51 4.33 -32.24 -1.09
CA ALA A 51 4.11 -32.87 -2.40
C ALA A 51 5.42 -33.10 -3.19
N LEU A 52 6.38 -32.16 -3.12
CA LEU A 52 7.70 -32.31 -3.74
C LEU A 52 8.53 -33.46 -3.16
N THR A 53 8.34 -33.78 -1.88
CA THR A 53 9.07 -34.86 -1.22
C THR A 53 8.51 -36.25 -1.61
N ASN A 54 7.27 -36.31 -2.09
CA ASN A 54 6.60 -37.54 -2.52
C ASN A 54 6.64 -37.80 -4.04
N MET A 55 7.14 -36.86 -4.86
CA MET A 55 7.00 -36.94 -6.32
C MET A 55 8.33 -36.77 -7.08
N VAL A 56 9.20 -37.78 -7.00
CA VAL A 56 10.19 -38.04 -8.07
C VAL A 56 9.50 -38.94 -9.10
N GLY A 57 9.06 -38.37 -10.23
CA GLY A 57 8.74 -39.19 -11.40
C GLY A 57 7.42 -38.94 -12.16
N SER A 58 6.76 -37.79 -12.05
CA SER A 58 5.76 -37.45 -13.08
C SER A 58 5.74 -35.96 -13.42
N MET A 59 6.15 -35.71 -14.66
CA MET A 59 6.12 -34.45 -15.38
C MET A 59 4.67 -34.17 -15.79
N PHE A 60 3.99 -33.23 -15.14
CA PHE A 60 2.96 -32.36 -15.71
C PHE A 60 2.82 -31.16 -14.78
N ILE A 61 3.40 -30.03 -15.17
CA ILE A 61 3.15 -28.75 -14.50
C ILE A 61 1.69 -28.42 -14.76
N ALA A 62 0.85 -28.59 -13.74
CA ALA A 62 -0.51 -28.09 -13.77
C ALA A 62 -0.46 -26.56 -13.80
N ASP A 63 -0.70 -25.99 -14.98
CA ASP A 63 -1.01 -24.57 -15.16
C ASP A 63 -2.36 -24.28 -14.49
N ALA A 64 -2.34 -24.10 -13.17
CA ALA A 64 -3.38 -23.45 -12.39
C ALA A 64 -2.81 -23.11 -11.01
N ASP A 65 -2.17 -21.94 -10.86
CA ASP A 65 -1.96 -21.36 -9.54
C ASP A 65 -3.35 -21.17 -8.91
N GLU A 66 -3.76 -22.09 -8.03
CA GLU A 66 -4.93 -21.92 -7.17
C GLU A 66 -4.64 -20.71 -6.27
N LYS A 67 -5.21 -19.56 -6.64
CA LYS A 67 -5.02 -18.33 -5.87
C LYS A 67 -5.71 -18.48 -4.53
N ILE A 68 -4.98 -18.18 -3.45
CA ILE A 68 -5.52 -18.13 -2.09
C ILE A 68 -6.75 -17.21 -2.08
N SER A 69 -7.90 -17.78 -1.72
CA SER A 69 -9.17 -17.06 -1.67
C SER A 69 -9.63 -16.86 -0.24
N VAL A 70 -9.71 -15.61 0.19
CA VAL A 70 -10.36 -15.18 1.42
C VAL A 70 -11.48 -14.22 1.04
N GLN A 71 -12.67 -14.40 1.61
CA GLN A 71 -13.82 -13.56 1.28
C GLN A 71 -13.63 -12.18 1.91
N THR A 72 -13.74 -11.13 1.12
CA THR A 72 -13.69 -9.75 1.61
C THR A 72 -14.98 -9.38 2.33
N ASN A 73 -14.87 -8.59 3.40
CA ASN A 73 -16.03 -8.05 4.11
C ASN A 73 -16.27 -6.60 3.66
N GLU A 74 -17.08 -6.44 2.62
CA GLU A 74 -17.36 -5.13 2.02
C GLU A 74 -18.06 -4.17 2.99
N ALA A 75 -18.86 -4.68 3.92
CA ALA A 75 -19.53 -3.85 4.92
C ALA A 75 -18.52 -3.15 5.85
N ILE A 76 -17.42 -3.83 6.22
CA ILE A 76 -16.35 -3.25 7.02
C ILE A 76 -15.56 -2.21 6.23
N LEU A 77 -15.29 -2.45 4.96
CA LEU A 77 -14.65 -1.45 4.09
C LEU A 77 -15.53 -0.22 3.88
N LEU A 78 -16.83 -0.40 3.70
CA LEU A 78 -17.78 0.71 3.61
C LEU A 78 -17.85 1.49 4.93
N ALA A 79 -17.87 0.80 6.08
CA ALA A 79 -17.83 1.45 7.38
C ALA A 79 -16.55 2.27 7.58
N LEU A 80 -15.39 1.74 7.16
CA LEU A 80 -14.12 2.46 7.18
C LEU A 80 -14.15 3.67 6.23
N TYR A 81 -14.67 3.50 5.02
CA TYR A 81 -14.83 4.59 4.05
C TYR A 81 -15.68 5.73 4.63
N GLU A 82 -16.88 5.43 5.13
CA GLU A 82 -17.78 6.43 5.70
C GLU A 82 -17.16 7.14 6.90
N ALA A 83 -16.46 6.40 7.77
CA ALA A 83 -15.77 6.98 8.94
C ALA A 83 -14.67 7.96 8.52
N VAL A 84 -13.80 7.56 7.59
CA VAL A 84 -12.69 8.39 7.10
C VAL A 84 -13.20 9.57 6.28
N HIS A 85 -14.25 9.38 5.48
CA HIS A 85 -14.77 10.40 4.59
C HIS A 85 -15.60 11.47 5.33
N LEU A 86 -16.40 11.07 6.32
CA LEU A 86 -17.36 11.95 6.97
C LEU A 86 -16.85 12.56 8.28
N ASN A 87 -15.93 11.90 8.98
CA ASN A 87 -15.52 12.32 10.31
C ASN A 87 -14.02 12.61 10.40
N ARG A 88 -13.66 13.89 10.51
CA ARG A 88 -12.26 14.34 10.62
C ARG A 88 -11.56 13.85 11.88
N ASN A 89 -12.29 13.64 12.98
CA ASN A 89 -11.72 13.12 14.22
C ASN A 89 -11.34 11.64 14.06
N PHE A 90 -11.92 10.91 13.12
CA PHE A 90 -11.56 9.51 12.88
C PHE A 90 -10.11 9.34 12.36
N ILE A 91 -9.49 10.40 11.85
CA ILE A 91 -8.08 10.38 11.44
C ILE A 91 -7.15 10.12 12.64
N THR A 92 -7.50 10.61 13.84
CA THR A 92 -6.71 10.31 15.05
C THR A 92 -6.81 8.83 15.40
N VAL A 93 -7.99 8.23 15.23
CA VAL A 93 -8.22 6.78 15.44
C VAL A 93 -7.41 5.93 14.47
N LEU A 94 -7.26 6.36 13.21
CA LEU A 94 -6.37 5.68 12.24
C LEU A 94 -4.91 5.65 12.71
N ALA A 95 -4.48 6.71 13.38
CA ALA A 95 -3.11 6.95 13.79
C ALA A 95 -2.76 6.40 15.19
N GLN A 96 -3.77 6.10 16.02
CA GLN A 96 -3.58 5.55 17.36
C GLN A 96 -2.80 4.24 17.30
N SER A 97 -1.61 4.25 17.91
CA SER A 97 -0.73 3.10 17.97
C SER A 97 -1.05 2.23 19.18
N HIS A 98 -1.02 0.93 18.94
CA HIS A 98 -1.13 -0.10 19.97
C HIS A 98 0.00 -1.11 19.78
N PRO A 99 0.51 -1.73 20.86
CA PRO A 99 1.43 -2.85 20.72
C PRO A 99 0.74 -3.95 19.90
N GLU A 100 1.41 -4.50 18.89
CA GLU A 100 0.95 -5.69 18.16
C GLU A 100 1.00 -6.87 19.13
N MET A 101 -0.02 -6.99 19.99
CA MET A 101 -0.29 -8.24 20.68
C MET A 101 -0.70 -9.23 19.59
N GLY A 102 0.27 -9.99 19.08
CA GLY A 102 -0.04 -11.35 18.68
C GLY A 102 -0.75 -11.95 19.88
N LEU A 103 -2.06 -12.23 19.75
CA LEU A 103 -2.81 -12.91 20.79
C LEU A 103 -2.11 -14.26 21.00
N MET A 104 -1.18 -14.28 21.96
CA MET A 104 -0.58 -15.49 22.45
C MET A 104 -1.75 -16.33 22.94
N THR A 105 -1.72 -17.58 22.48
CA THR A 105 -2.56 -18.68 22.90
C THR A 105 -3.09 -18.51 24.33
N THR A 106 -4.40 -18.66 24.47
CA THR A 106 -5.16 -18.84 25.71
C THR A 106 -4.30 -19.23 26.91
N PRO A 107 -4.36 -18.53 28.06
CA PRO A 107 -3.68 -18.99 29.25
C PRO A 107 -4.34 -20.31 29.70
N THR A 108 -3.66 -21.42 29.46
CA THR A 108 -3.96 -22.69 30.11
C THR A 108 -3.93 -22.45 31.62
N SER A 109 -5.06 -22.70 32.27
CA SER A 109 -5.22 -22.56 33.71
C SER A 109 -4.15 -23.35 34.46
N PRO A 110 -3.47 -22.78 35.48
CA PRO A 110 -2.53 -23.54 36.28
C PRO A 110 -3.29 -24.50 37.21
N ILE A 111 -2.96 -25.78 37.10
CA ILE A 111 -3.36 -26.83 38.04
C ILE A 111 -2.69 -26.54 39.39
N PRO A 112 -3.40 -26.58 40.54
CA PRO A 112 -2.77 -26.34 41.84
C PRO A 112 -1.99 -27.57 42.29
N ALA A 113 -0.66 -27.44 42.44
CA ALA A 113 0.16 -28.39 43.17
C ALA A 113 0.37 -27.90 44.61
N THR A 114 0.05 -28.77 45.56
CA THR A 114 0.13 -28.61 47.01
C THR A 114 1.55 -28.37 47.54
N PRO A 115 1.73 -27.68 48.70
CA PRO A 115 3.03 -27.28 49.20
C PRO A 115 3.67 -28.35 50.10
N VAL A 116 4.99 -28.52 50.00
CA VAL A 116 5.82 -29.16 51.02
C VAL A 116 7.12 -28.37 51.20
N THR A 117 7.23 -27.76 52.38
CA THR A 117 8.46 -27.18 53.00
C THR A 117 9.49 -28.28 53.32
N PRO A 118 10.81 -27.97 53.37
CA PRO A 118 11.39 -27.57 54.66
C PRO A 118 12.49 -26.48 54.66
N LEU A 119 12.40 -25.69 55.73
CA LEU A 119 13.34 -24.88 56.53
C LEU A 119 14.87 -24.97 56.31
N GLY A 120 15.55 -23.80 56.33
CA GLY A 120 17.01 -23.67 56.51
C GLY A 120 17.61 -22.23 56.49
N THR A 121 17.62 -21.54 57.64
CA THR A 121 18.64 -20.63 58.26
C THR A 121 19.31 -19.42 57.52
N THR A 122 18.89 -18.17 57.90
CA THR A 122 19.66 -16.95 58.39
C THR A 122 20.72 -16.20 57.52
N PRO A 123 21.07 -14.88 57.74
CA PRO A 123 20.58 -13.70 56.98
C PRO A 123 21.73 -12.69 56.59
N PRO A 124 21.53 -11.34 56.52
CA PRO A 124 21.34 -10.51 55.33
C PRO A 124 22.57 -9.67 54.92
N SER A 125 22.61 -9.20 53.66
CA SER A 125 23.45 -8.05 53.27
C SER A 125 22.73 -7.18 52.23
N SER A 126 22.68 -5.89 52.56
CA SER A 126 21.96 -4.79 51.94
C SER A 126 22.25 -4.49 50.46
N ASP A 127 21.19 -4.09 49.77
CA ASP A 127 21.06 -2.94 48.88
C ASP A 127 22.23 -2.58 47.96
N VAL A 128 22.14 -3.05 46.72
CA VAL A 128 22.52 -2.25 45.56
C VAL A 128 21.36 -2.27 44.59
N ILE A 129 20.64 -1.15 44.55
CA ILE A 129 19.67 -0.82 43.51
C ILE A 129 20.46 -0.68 42.21
N SER A 130 20.58 -1.78 41.47
CA SER A 130 20.90 -1.74 40.06
C SER A 130 19.56 -1.78 39.34
N SER A 131 19.07 -0.60 38.95
CA SER A 131 18.06 -0.44 37.93
C SER A 131 18.61 -1.03 36.63
N ALA A 132 18.49 -2.34 36.50
CA ALA A 132 18.60 -3.02 35.22
C ALA A 132 17.37 -2.58 34.42
N GLU A 133 17.54 -1.52 33.63
CA GLU A 133 16.72 -1.32 32.44
C GLU A 133 16.83 -2.61 31.62
N LEU A 134 15.79 -3.45 31.74
CA LEU A 134 15.59 -4.56 30.82
C LEU A 134 15.55 -3.94 29.42
N PRO A 135 16.39 -4.40 28.47
CA PRO A 135 16.25 -3.98 27.10
C PRO A 135 14.85 -4.35 26.66
N LEU A 136 14.03 -3.35 26.32
CA LEU A 136 12.75 -3.58 25.66
C LEU A 136 13.03 -4.42 24.41
N ASP A 137 12.45 -5.62 24.36
CA ASP A 137 12.54 -6.52 23.22
C ASP A 137 12.26 -5.75 21.92
N ALA A 138 13.16 -5.86 20.95
CA ALA A 138 13.06 -5.23 19.63
C ALA A 138 11.90 -5.77 18.75
N ASP A 139 11.01 -6.56 19.33
CA ASP A 139 9.95 -7.30 18.65
C ASP A 139 8.52 -6.85 19.02
N VAL A 140 8.36 -5.83 19.88
CA VAL A 140 7.05 -5.17 20.03
C VAL A 140 6.83 -4.27 18.82
N GLN A 141 6.38 -4.86 17.72
CA GLN A 141 5.98 -4.13 16.53
C GLN A 141 4.76 -3.26 16.90
N THR A 142 4.89 -1.94 16.84
CA THR A 142 3.75 -1.03 17.04
C THR A 142 2.87 -1.07 15.80
N SER A 143 1.57 -1.36 15.98
CA SER A 143 0.57 -1.39 14.91
C SER A 143 -0.47 -0.29 15.12
N ASN A 144 -1.21 0.04 14.06
CA ASN A 144 -2.37 0.92 14.10
C ASN A 144 -3.36 0.47 13.02
N LEU A 145 -4.57 1.04 13.04
CA LEU A 145 -5.62 0.68 12.08
C LEU A 145 -5.16 0.93 10.62
N LEU A 146 -4.38 1.98 10.37
CA LEU A 146 -3.86 2.27 9.04
C LEU A 146 -2.89 1.20 8.53
N ILE A 147 -1.99 0.68 9.39
CA ILE A 147 -1.08 -0.42 9.05
C ILE A 147 -1.87 -1.68 8.71
N THR A 148 -2.86 -2.02 9.54
CA THR A 148 -3.74 -3.17 9.29
C THR A 148 -4.49 -3.02 7.96
N PHE A 149 -4.98 -1.82 7.67
CA PHE A 149 -5.65 -1.52 6.41
C PHE A 149 -4.71 -1.56 5.19
N LEU A 150 -3.46 -1.14 5.32
CA LEU A 150 -2.46 -1.26 4.25
C LEU A 150 -2.09 -2.72 3.96
N LYS A 151 -1.89 -3.53 5.01
CA LYS A 151 -1.72 -4.99 4.88
C LYS A 151 -2.93 -5.62 4.17
N TYR A 152 -4.14 -5.28 4.59
CA TYR A 152 -5.39 -5.73 3.96
C TYR A 152 -5.47 -5.35 2.49
N SER A 153 -5.21 -4.07 2.18
CA SER A 153 -5.24 -3.55 0.82
C SER A 153 -4.24 -4.27 -0.09
N SER A 154 -3.04 -4.58 0.44
CA SER A 154 -2.02 -5.33 -0.30
C SER A 154 -2.46 -6.74 -0.69
N ILE A 155 -3.33 -7.38 0.10
CA ILE A 155 -3.89 -8.71 -0.20
C ILE A 155 -5.01 -8.59 -1.23
N VAL A 156 -5.99 -7.71 -0.99
CA VAL A 156 -7.14 -7.54 -1.89
C VAL A 156 -6.70 -7.12 -3.29
N MET A 157 -5.66 -6.30 -3.39
CA MET A 157 -5.14 -5.83 -4.66
C MET A 157 -4.36 -6.89 -5.45
N GLN A 158 -4.07 -8.08 -4.93
CA GLN A 158 -3.32 -9.10 -5.70
C GLN A 158 -4.15 -9.78 -6.79
N ASP A 159 -5.47 -9.74 -6.68
CA ASP A 159 -6.35 -10.38 -7.63
C ASP A 159 -7.57 -9.54 -7.96
N THR A 160 -7.51 -8.87 -9.10
CA THR A 160 -8.55 -7.98 -9.62
C THR A 160 -9.28 -8.58 -10.82
N LYS A 161 -9.13 -9.88 -11.06
CA LYS A 161 -9.78 -10.58 -12.19
C LYS A 161 -11.28 -10.81 -11.94
N ASP A 162 -11.64 -11.07 -10.70
CA ASP A 162 -13.03 -11.24 -10.29
C ASP A 162 -13.68 -9.87 -10.04
N GLU A 163 -14.94 -9.70 -10.47
CA GLU A 163 -15.64 -8.43 -10.39
C GLU A 163 -15.82 -7.96 -8.94
N HIS A 164 -16.14 -8.85 -8.00
CA HIS A 164 -16.28 -8.49 -6.59
C HIS A 164 -14.94 -8.07 -5.99
N ARG A 165 -13.86 -8.78 -6.30
CA ARG A 165 -12.50 -8.39 -5.86
C ARG A 165 -12.04 -7.08 -6.48
N LEU A 166 -12.38 -6.82 -7.75
CA LEU A 166 -12.13 -5.55 -8.41
C LEU A 166 -12.83 -4.40 -7.68
N HIS A 167 -14.09 -4.57 -7.27
CA HIS A 167 -14.84 -3.59 -6.49
C HIS A 167 -14.25 -3.37 -5.10
N SER A 168 -13.86 -4.45 -4.40
CA SER A 168 -13.17 -4.37 -3.11
C SER A 168 -11.84 -3.60 -3.24
N GLY A 169 -11.02 -3.91 -4.25
CA GLY A 169 -9.76 -3.19 -4.52
C GLY A 169 -9.98 -1.71 -4.88
N LYS A 170 -11.04 -1.42 -5.65
CA LYS A 170 -11.46 -0.05 -5.93
C LYS A 170 -11.85 0.71 -4.66
N LEU A 171 -12.59 0.09 -3.75
CA LEU A 171 -12.96 0.70 -2.48
C LEU A 171 -11.73 0.98 -1.60
N CYS A 172 -10.74 0.08 -1.56
CA CYS A 172 -9.46 0.33 -0.90
C CYS A 172 -8.75 1.58 -1.47
N LEU A 173 -8.70 1.74 -2.80
CA LEU A 173 -8.13 2.93 -3.43
C LEU A 173 -8.93 4.20 -3.14
N ILE A 174 -10.26 4.11 -3.00
CA ILE A 174 -11.10 5.26 -2.62
C ILE A 174 -10.77 5.70 -1.18
N ILE A 175 -10.69 4.76 -0.24
CA ILE A 175 -10.32 5.05 1.16
C ILE A 175 -8.93 5.68 1.22
N LEU A 176 -7.94 5.10 0.52
CA LEU A 176 -6.58 5.67 0.42
C LEU A 176 -6.59 7.07 -0.21
N THR A 177 -7.48 7.34 -1.16
CA THR A 177 -7.65 8.67 -1.73
C THR A 177 -8.12 9.67 -0.67
N CYS A 178 -9.13 9.32 0.15
CA CYS A 178 -9.59 10.18 1.24
C CYS A 178 -8.46 10.45 2.26
N ILE A 179 -7.69 9.42 2.63
CA ILE A 179 -6.53 9.56 3.53
C ILE A 179 -5.47 10.48 2.92
N ALA A 180 -5.15 10.31 1.63
CA ALA A 180 -4.16 11.14 0.94
C ALA A 180 -4.64 12.58 0.66
N GLU A 181 -5.94 12.87 0.77
CA GLU A 181 -6.51 14.22 0.69
C GLU A 181 -6.52 14.94 2.04
N ASP A 182 -6.61 14.20 3.14
CA ASP A 182 -6.70 14.78 4.48
C ASP A 182 -5.35 15.30 4.97
N GLN A 183 -5.35 16.52 5.52
CA GLN A 183 -4.14 17.19 5.97
C GLN A 183 -3.53 16.55 7.22
N TYR A 184 -4.35 16.11 8.18
CA TYR A 184 -3.88 15.50 9.42
C TYR A 184 -3.35 14.09 9.15
N ALA A 185 -4.02 13.34 8.28
CA ALA A 185 -3.57 12.03 7.84
C ALA A 185 -2.21 12.14 7.13
N ASN A 186 -2.05 13.11 6.23
CA ASN A 186 -0.77 13.34 5.58
C ASN A 186 0.33 13.76 6.57
N ALA A 187 0.02 14.58 7.57
CA ALA A 187 0.98 14.95 8.62
C ALA A 187 1.49 13.72 9.37
N PHE A 188 0.59 12.81 9.76
CA PHE A 188 0.94 11.54 10.38
C PHE A 188 1.72 10.60 9.44
N LEU A 189 1.25 10.43 8.20
CA LEU A 189 1.88 9.55 7.19
C LEU A 189 3.34 9.93 6.91
N HIS A 190 3.65 11.22 6.95
CA HIS A 190 4.96 11.79 6.61
C HIS A 190 5.82 12.15 7.82
N ASP A 191 5.39 11.84 9.06
CA ASP A 191 6.17 12.14 10.26
C ASP A 191 7.40 11.22 10.33
N ASP A 192 8.59 11.83 10.23
CA ASP A 192 9.88 11.14 10.26
C ASP A 192 10.22 10.53 11.63
N ASN A 193 9.54 10.98 12.69
CA ASN A 193 9.68 10.42 14.03
C ASN A 193 8.80 9.17 14.23
N MET A 194 7.80 8.97 13.38
CA MET A 194 6.85 7.86 13.47
C MET A 194 7.17 6.80 12.41
N ASN A 195 8.09 5.91 12.76
CA ASN A 195 8.59 4.87 11.86
C ASN A 195 7.98 3.52 12.17
N PHE A 196 7.43 2.89 11.13
CA PHE A 196 6.74 1.61 11.25
C PHE A 196 7.29 0.59 10.26
N ARG A 197 7.25 -0.68 10.64
CA ARG A 197 7.47 -1.79 9.72
C ARG A 197 6.12 -2.23 9.17
N VAL A 198 5.94 -2.13 7.86
CA VAL A 198 4.72 -2.55 7.16
C VAL A 198 5.08 -3.62 6.13
N ASN A 199 4.72 -4.86 6.43
CA ASN A 199 4.93 -6.00 5.55
C ASN A 199 3.73 -6.10 4.60
N LEU A 200 3.86 -5.52 3.40
CA LEU A 200 2.85 -5.64 2.35
C LEU A 200 2.95 -7.01 1.70
N HIS A 201 1.82 -7.66 1.47
CA HIS A 201 1.79 -8.89 0.70
C HIS A 201 1.99 -8.56 -0.78
N ARG A 202 2.91 -9.29 -1.41
CA ARG A 202 3.40 -9.02 -2.76
C ARG A 202 2.97 -10.14 -3.70
N MET A 203 2.60 -9.81 -4.94
CA MET A 203 2.18 -10.83 -5.91
C MET A 203 3.38 -11.73 -6.28
N PRO A 204 3.20 -13.07 -6.36
CA PRO A 204 4.26 -13.95 -6.82
C PRO A 204 4.67 -13.60 -8.26
N MET A 205 5.95 -13.28 -8.48
CA MET A 205 6.50 -13.01 -9.80
C MET A 205 7.72 -13.89 -10.05
N ARG A 206 7.84 -14.44 -11.27
CA ARG A 206 8.87 -15.45 -11.64
C ARG A 206 10.31 -15.03 -11.33
N HIS A 207 10.60 -13.73 -11.29
CA HIS A 207 11.94 -13.19 -11.06
C HIS A 207 12.13 -12.60 -9.66
N ARG A 208 11.12 -12.69 -8.79
CA ARG A 208 11.16 -12.13 -7.43
C ARG A 208 11.78 -13.16 -6.48
N LYS A 209 12.91 -12.80 -5.85
CA LYS A 209 13.54 -13.63 -4.81
C LYS A 209 12.72 -13.54 -3.52
N LYS A 210 12.23 -14.68 -3.01
CA LYS A 210 11.40 -14.79 -1.79
C LYS A 210 12.06 -14.28 -0.50
N ALA A 211 13.38 -14.10 -0.47
CA ALA A 211 14.12 -13.78 0.75
C ALA A 211 14.20 -12.27 1.09
N ALA A 212 13.69 -11.38 0.23
CA ALA A 212 13.85 -9.93 0.38
C ALA A 212 12.98 -9.32 1.50
N ASP A 213 11.93 -10.00 1.97
CA ASP A 213 10.96 -9.45 2.92
C ASP A 213 11.37 -9.53 4.40
N LYS A 214 12.50 -10.16 4.75
CA LYS A 214 12.86 -10.37 6.16
C LYS A 214 13.48 -9.14 6.86
N ASN A 215 13.95 -8.15 6.12
CA ASN A 215 14.67 -6.99 6.68
C ASN A 215 14.12 -5.64 6.17
N LEU A 216 12.79 -5.44 6.16
CA LEU A 216 12.25 -4.10 5.86
C LEU A 216 12.60 -3.12 7.00
N PRO A 217 13.21 -1.97 6.67
CA PRO A 217 13.49 -0.93 7.66
C PRO A 217 12.18 -0.28 8.15
N CYS A 218 12.19 0.17 9.39
CA CYS A 218 11.15 1.07 9.88
C CYS A 218 11.29 2.41 9.16
N ARG A 219 10.19 2.92 8.62
CA ARG A 219 10.13 4.16 7.84
C ARG A 219 8.76 4.82 7.98
N PRO A 220 8.59 6.09 7.58
CA PRO A 220 7.30 6.75 7.63
C PRO A 220 6.24 6.00 6.82
N LEU A 221 4.99 6.01 7.27
CA LEU A 221 3.91 5.20 6.66
C LEU A 221 3.64 5.56 5.20
N VAL A 222 3.91 6.79 4.77
CA VAL A 222 3.79 7.18 3.37
C VAL A 222 4.61 6.27 2.45
N CYS A 223 5.76 5.77 2.90
CA CYS A 223 6.58 4.84 2.12
C CYS A 223 5.84 3.53 1.85
N ALA A 224 5.04 3.03 2.81
CA ALA A 224 4.21 1.85 2.60
C ALA A 224 3.04 2.12 1.64
N VAL A 225 2.45 3.33 1.68
CA VAL A 225 1.43 3.73 0.70
C VAL A 225 2.04 3.77 -0.71
N LEU A 226 3.21 4.39 -0.88
CA LEU A 226 3.92 4.44 -2.16
C LEU A 226 4.30 3.05 -2.66
N ASP A 227 4.82 2.18 -1.79
CA ASP A 227 5.14 0.80 -2.17
C ASP A 227 3.90 0.02 -2.64
N LEU A 228 2.76 0.22 -1.99
CA LEU A 228 1.51 -0.40 -2.43
C LEU A 228 1.09 0.10 -3.82
N MET A 229 1.24 1.40 -4.10
CA MET A 229 0.95 1.96 -5.41
C MET A 229 1.92 1.43 -6.48
N VAL A 230 3.22 1.37 -6.17
CA VAL A 230 4.24 0.80 -7.07
C VAL A 230 3.95 -0.67 -7.34
N GLU A 231 3.67 -1.47 -6.30
CA GLU A 231 3.32 -2.88 -6.43
C GLU A 231 2.09 -3.07 -7.32
N PHE A 232 1.03 -2.27 -7.13
CA PHE A 232 -0.15 -2.33 -8.00
C PHE A 232 0.21 -2.04 -9.46
N ILE A 233 0.96 -0.95 -9.72
CA ILE A 233 1.36 -0.55 -11.07
C ILE A 233 2.11 -1.67 -11.78
N VAL A 234 3.09 -2.30 -11.13
CA VAL A 234 3.96 -3.30 -11.76
C VAL A 234 3.29 -4.66 -11.96
N THR A 235 2.31 -5.01 -11.12
CA THR A 235 1.67 -6.34 -11.15
C THR A 235 0.41 -6.41 -12.04
N HIS A 236 -0.18 -5.27 -12.39
CA HIS A 236 -1.48 -5.21 -13.08
C HIS A 236 -1.42 -4.78 -14.56
N MET A 237 -0.24 -4.86 -15.18
CA MET A 237 -0.05 -4.65 -16.62
C MET A 237 -0.51 -5.89 -17.40
N MET A 238 -1.84 -6.11 -17.44
CA MET A 238 -2.49 -7.30 -18.00
C MET A 238 -3.45 -6.98 -19.16
N LYS A 239 -3.89 -8.02 -19.88
CA LYS A 239 -4.81 -7.88 -21.04
C LYS A 239 -6.13 -7.19 -20.68
N GLU A 240 -6.72 -7.56 -19.54
CA GLU A 240 -7.88 -6.89 -18.98
C GLU A 240 -7.41 -5.74 -18.10
N PHE A 241 -7.05 -4.64 -18.73
CA PHE A 241 -6.42 -3.52 -18.06
C PHE A 241 -7.41 -2.77 -17.13
N PRO A 242 -7.21 -2.73 -15.80
CA PRO A 242 -8.13 -2.11 -14.86
C PRO A 242 -7.96 -0.58 -14.83
N MET A 243 -8.35 0.11 -15.91
CA MET A 243 -8.12 1.53 -16.14
C MET A 243 -8.56 2.44 -14.97
N ASP A 244 -9.74 2.21 -14.39
CA ASP A 244 -10.25 3.02 -13.26
C ASP A 244 -9.37 2.91 -12.01
N LEU A 245 -8.83 1.72 -11.73
CA LEU A 245 -7.95 1.50 -10.58
C LEU A 245 -6.59 2.18 -10.81
N TYR A 246 -6.05 2.13 -12.03
CA TYR A 246 -4.82 2.85 -12.39
C TYR A 246 -4.95 4.36 -12.24
N VAL A 247 -6.07 4.95 -12.66
CA VAL A 247 -6.33 6.38 -12.48
C VAL A 247 -6.29 6.75 -10.99
N ARG A 248 -6.96 5.99 -10.12
CA ARG A 248 -6.95 6.22 -8.67
C ARG A 248 -5.56 6.03 -8.06
N CYS A 249 -4.85 4.98 -8.45
CA CYS A 249 -3.48 4.71 -8.01
C CYS A 249 -2.55 5.89 -8.30
N ILE A 250 -2.58 6.43 -9.53
CA ILE A 250 -1.76 7.59 -9.91
C ILE A 250 -2.23 8.87 -9.22
N GLN A 251 -3.53 9.04 -8.96
CA GLN A 251 -4.06 10.16 -8.17
C GLN A 251 -3.54 10.15 -6.72
N ILE A 252 -3.47 8.98 -6.08
CA ILE A 252 -2.92 8.86 -4.73
C ILE A 252 -1.45 9.31 -4.72
N VAL A 253 -0.62 8.78 -5.64
CA VAL A 253 0.79 9.21 -5.76
C VAL A 253 0.88 10.73 -5.96
N HIS A 254 0.09 11.29 -6.87
CA HIS A 254 0.07 12.73 -7.13
C HIS A 254 -0.27 13.55 -5.87
N LYS A 255 -1.26 13.12 -5.08
CA LYS A 255 -1.68 13.81 -3.85
C LYS A 255 -0.60 13.77 -2.76
N LEU A 256 0.04 12.62 -2.57
CA LEU A 256 1.17 12.48 -1.64
C LEU A 256 2.32 13.40 -2.05
N LEU A 257 2.69 13.42 -3.33
CA LEU A 257 3.71 14.34 -3.83
C LEU A 257 3.30 15.81 -3.65
N CYS A 258 2.03 16.16 -3.88
CA CYS A 258 1.51 17.52 -3.65
C CYS A 258 1.68 17.95 -2.19
N TYR A 259 1.39 17.05 -1.24
CA TYR A 259 1.63 17.31 0.17
C TYR A 259 3.12 17.52 0.46
N GLN A 260 3.98 16.63 -0.05
CA GLN A 260 5.43 16.74 0.12
C GLN A 260 5.98 18.05 -0.43
N LYS A 261 5.57 18.46 -1.64
CA LYS A 261 5.93 19.75 -2.23
C LYS A 261 5.43 20.92 -1.36
N LYS A 262 4.16 20.90 -0.96
CA LYS A 262 3.53 21.98 -0.18
C LYS A 262 4.21 22.19 1.16
N CYS A 263 4.49 21.09 1.88
CA CYS A 263 5.09 21.11 3.20
C CYS A 263 6.62 20.96 3.19
N ARG A 264 7.24 20.88 2.00
CA ARG A 264 8.67 20.65 1.80
C ARG A 264 9.22 19.42 2.54
N VAL A 265 8.42 18.36 2.59
CA VAL A 265 8.81 17.09 3.21
C VAL A 265 9.78 16.39 2.27
N ARG A 266 11.01 16.17 2.73
CA ARG A 266 12.07 15.47 2.00
C ARG A 266 12.08 14.00 2.38
N LEU A 267 11.30 13.20 1.65
CA LEU A 267 11.12 11.79 1.98
C LEU A 267 12.29 10.94 1.48
N HIS A 268 12.92 10.21 2.39
CA HIS A 268 13.89 9.18 2.08
C HIS A 268 13.19 7.91 1.56
N TYR A 269 13.05 7.83 0.24
CA TYR A 269 12.33 6.76 -0.45
C TYR A 269 13.13 6.19 -1.64
N THR A 270 12.82 4.96 -2.06
CA THR A 270 13.38 4.31 -3.26
C THR A 270 12.75 4.87 -4.54
N TRP A 271 12.90 6.18 -4.77
CA TRP A 271 12.25 6.92 -5.87
C TRP A 271 12.45 6.31 -7.26
N ARG A 272 13.60 5.68 -7.50
CA ARG A 272 13.88 4.95 -8.74
C ARG A 272 12.84 3.87 -9.04
N GLU A 273 12.36 3.14 -8.04
CA GLU A 273 11.35 2.09 -8.23
C GLU A 273 10.03 2.67 -8.73
N LEU A 274 9.62 3.82 -8.18
CA LEU A 274 8.44 4.55 -8.64
C LEU A 274 8.63 5.05 -10.09
N TRP A 275 9.76 5.71 -10.40
CA TRP A 275 10.00 6.21 -11.75
C TRP A 275 10.03 5.10 -12.79
N SER A 276 10.72 3.99 -12.51
CA SER A 276 10.75 2.83 -13.40
C SER A 276 9.35 2.21 -13.57
N ALA A 277 8.53 2.13 -12.51
CA ALA A 277 7.15 1.65 -12.60
C ALA A 277 6.29 2.55 -13.50
N LEU A 278 6.40 3.87 -13.35
CA LEU A 278 5.70 4.87 -14.18
C LEU A 278 6.12 4.80 -15.66
N ILE A 279 7.43 4.69 -15.94
CA ILE A 279 7.95 4.53 -17.30
C ILE A 279 7.47 3.22 -17.93
N ASN A 280 7.46 2.14 -17.18
CA ASN A 280 6.95 0.85 -17.64
C ASN A 280 5.46 0.88 -17.93
N LEU A 281 4.68 1.62 -17.14
CA LEU A 281 3.27 1.85 -17.41
C LEU A 281 3.07 2.59 -18.74
N LEU A 282 3.80 3.69 -18.99
CA LEU A 282 3.77 4.38 -20.28
C LEU A 282 4.15 3.46 -21.44
N LYS A 283 5.19 2.63 -21.26
CA LYS A 283 5.61 1.63 -22.25
C LYS A 283 4.50 0.64 -22.57
N PHE A 284 3.84 0.12 -21.53
CA PHE A 284 2.72 -0.81 -21.68
C PHE A 284 1.54 -0.19 -22.45
N LEU A 285 1.17 1.06 -22.14
CA LEU A 285 0.10 1.77 -22.85
C LEU A 285 0.40 1.90 -24.34
N MET A 286 1.64 2.24 -24.70
CA MET A 286 2.06 2.35 -26.11
C MET A 286 2.10 0.99 -26.82
N SER A 287 2.67 -0.04 -26.17
CA SER A 287 2.78 -1.37 -26.77
C SER A 287 1.42 -2.03 -27.02
N ASN A 288 0.37 -1.60 -26.31
CA ASN A 288 -0.99 -2.15 -26.42
C ASN A 288 -2.00 -1.10 -26.93
N GLU A 289 -1.53 -0.04 -27.61
CA GLU A 289 -2.33 1.10 -28.05
C GLU A 289 -3.64 0.68 -28.72
N THR A 290 -3.58 -0.19 -29.71
CA THR A 290 -4.74 -0.60 -30.52
C THR A 290 -5.83 -1.28 -29.69
N VAL A 291 -5.43 -2.17 -28.78
CA VAL A 291 -6.35 -2.93 -27.93
C VAL A 291 -6.95 -2.04 -26.84
N LEU A 292 -6.14 -1.18 -26.23
CA LEU A 292 -6.58 -0.33 -25.13
C LEU A 292 -7.45 0.83 -25.60
N LEU A 293 -7.12 1.47 -26.74
CA LEU A 293 -7.92 2.56 -27.31
C LEU A 293 -9.32 2.12 -27.75
N ALA A 294 -9.52 0.83 -28.02
CA ALA A 294 -10.84 0.29 -28.29
C ALA A 294 -11.78 0.35 -27.06
N LYS A 295 -11.23 0.42 -25.85
CA LYS A 295 -11.99 0.34 -24.58
C LYS A 295 -11.86 1.59 -23.71
N HIS A 296 -10.73 2.29 -23.76
CA HIS A 296 -10.38 3.32 -22.78
C HIS A 296 -9.67 4.52 -23.42
N ASN A 297 -9.82 5.69 -22.78
CA ASN A 297 -8.99 6.86 -23.05
C ASN A 297 -7.63 6.76 -22.34
N ILE A 298 -6.68 6.03 -22.92
CA ILE A 298 -5.35 5.85 -22.32
C ILE A 298 -4.58 7.18 -22.13
N PHE A 299 -4.91 8.22 -22.90
CA PHE A 299 -4.24 9.53 -22.81
C PHE A 299 -4.51 10.23 -21.48
N THR A 300 -5.64 9.96 -20.83
CA THR A 300 -5.91 10.50 -19.49
C THR A 300 -4.88 9.99 -18.49
N LEU A 301 -4.62 8.67 -18.49
CA LEU A 301 -3.64 8.06 -17.61
C LEU A 301 -2.21 8.46 -18.00
N ALA A 302 -1.89 8.47 -19.30
CA ALA A 302 -0.57 8.91 -19.77
C ALA A 302 -0.28 10.36 -19.36
N LEU A 303 -1.26 11.27 -19.49
CA LEU A 303 -1.12 12.66 -19.06
C LEU A 303 -0.83 12.76 -17.57
N MET A 304 -1.51 11.99 -16.74
CA MET A 304 -1.28 11.99 -15.29
C MET A 304 0.13 11.52 -14.95
N VAL A 305 0.63 10.47 -15.61
CA VAL A 305 2.01 9.99 -15.40
C VAL A 305 3.04 11.01 -15.88
N VAL A 306 2.86 11.62 -17.05
CA VAL A 306 3.74 12.68 -17.56
C VAL A 306 3.75 13.88 -16.60
N ASN A 307 2.60 14.25 -16.03
CA ASN A 307 2.52 15.33 -15.05
C ASN A 307 3.24 15.00 -13.73
N LEU A 308 3.31 13.73 -13.31
CA LEU A 308 4.16 13.33 -12.19
C LEU A 308 5.63 13.60 -12.50
N PHE A 309 6.11 13.20 -13.69
CA PHE A 309 7.49 13.50 -14.11
C PHE A 309 7.75 15.00 -14.18
N ASN A 310 6.84 15.79 -14.75
CA ASN A 310 6.94 17.24 -14.75
C ASN A 310 7.03 17.82 -13.33
N MET A 311 6.31 17.24 -12.37
CA MET A 311 6.39 17.64 -10.97
C MET A 311 7.76 17.33 -10.35
N PHE A 312 8.33 16.16 -10.63
CA PHE A 312 9.70 15.82 -10.20
C PHE A 312 10.76 16.75 -10.83
N ILE A 313 10.65 17.02 -12.13
CA ILE A 313 11.59 17.88 -12.87
C ILE A 313 11.52 19.33 -12.37
N THR A 314 10.31 19.85 -12.17
CA THR A 314 10.09 21.28 -11.86
C THR A 314 10.23 21.60 -10.38
N TYR A 315 9.86 20.66 -9.50
CA TYR A 315 9.72 20.91 -8.06
C TYR A 315 10.43 19.89 -7.18
N GLY A 316 11.21 18.96 -7.74
CA GLY A 316 11.89 17.91 -6.98
C GLY A 316 12.81 18.43 -5.86
N ASP A 317 13.26 19.68 -5.91
CA ASP A 317 14.18 20.31 -4.94
C ASP A 317 13.49 20.60 -3.61
N THR A 318 12.16 20.67 -3.70
CA THR A 318 11.29 20.86 -2.55
C THR A 318 11.03 19.57 -1.78
N PHE A 319 11.13 18.38 -2.39
CA PHE A 319 10.73 17.12 -1.74
C PHE A 319 11.62 15.89 -1.99
N LEU A 320 12.54 15.91 -2.95
CA LEU A 320 13.58 14.88 -3.07
C LEU A 320 14.62 15.07 -1.96
N PRO A 321 15.16 13.97 -1.41
CA PRO A 321 15.98 14.03 -0.20
C PRO A 321 17.34 14.68 -0.44
N THR A 322 17.94 14.48 -1.61
CA THR A 322 19.30 14.97 -1.93
C THR A 322 19.44 15.41 -3.38
N PRO A 323 20.45 16.25 -3.70
CA PRO A 323 20.81 16.53 -5.10
C PRO A 323 21.14 15.27 -5.91
N SER A 324 21.74 14.25 -5.29
CA SER A 324 22.00 12.98 -5.97
C SER A 324 20.71 12.28 -6.41
N SER A 325 19.60 12.42 -5.68
CA SER A 325 18.30 11.91 -6.14
C SER A 325 17.83 12.60 -7.43
N TYR A 326 18.19 13.86 -7.64
CA TYR A 326 17.94 14.53 -8.92
C TYR A 326 18.78 13.97 -10.05
N ASP A 327 20.07 13.74 -9.79
CA ASP A 327 20.95 13.13 -10.78
C ASP A 327 20.42 11.76 -11.20
N GLU A 328 19.90 10.97 -10.26
CA GLU A 328 19.26 9.69 -10.53
C GLU A 328 17.98 9.82 -11.36
N LEU A 329 17.14 10.83 -11.09
CA LEU A 329 15.95 11.12 -11.89
C LEU A 329 16.33 11.42 -13.35
N TYR A 330 17.23 12.37 -13.56
CA TYR A 330 17.67 12.76 -14.90
C TYR A 330 18.38 11.61 -15.61
N TYR A 331 19.20 10.83 -14.90
CA TYR A 331 19.82 9.63 -15.44
C TYR A 331 18.75 8.65 -15.96
N GLU A 332 17.69 8.37 -15.18
CA GLU A 332 16.65 7.43 -15.59
C GLU A 332 15.82 7.98 -16.78
N ILE A 333 15.51 9.29 -16.80
CA ILE A 333 14.84 9.94 -17.93
C ILE A 333 15.68 9.84 -19.20
N ILE A 334 16.96 10.19 -19.14
CA ILE A 334 17.88 10.13 -20.28
C ILE A 334 18.07 8.68 -20.74
N ARG A 335 18.26 7.75 -19.81
CA ARG A 335 18.40 6.33 -20.11
C ARG A 335 17.18 5.77 -20.84
N MET A 336 15.98 6.25 -20.48
CA MET A 336 14.71 5.79 -21.03
C MET A 336 14.10 6.77 -22.04
N HIS A 337 14.87 7.72 -22.60
CA HIS A 337 14.40 8.78 -23.49
C HIS A 337 13.55 8.25 -24.67
N GLN A 338 13.95 7.11 -25.24
CA GLN A 338 13.22 6.48 -26.34
C GLN A 338 11.75 6.18 -26.00
N ASN A 339 11.42 5.89 -24.74
CA ASN A 339 10.04 5.69 -24.33
C ASN A 339 9.24 6.99 -24.43
N PHE A 340 9.82 8.13 -24.07
CA PHE A 340 9.19 9.44 -24.18
C PHE A 340 9.10 9.91 -25.63
N ASP A 341 10.11 9.66 -26.45
CA ASP A 341 10.08 9.95 -27.90
C ASP A 341 9.01 9.12 -28.63
N ASN A 342 8.89 7.84 -28.29
CA ASN A 342 7.84 6.97 -28.82
C ASN A 342 6.45 7.46 -28.40
N LEU A 343 6.30 7.87 -27.14
CA LEU A 343 5.05 8.42 -26.62
C LEU A 343 4.69 9.70 -27.38
N TYR A 344 5.64 10.62 -27.53
CA TYR A 344 5.49 11.85 -28.29
C TYR A 344 5.06 11.57 -29.72
N SER A 345 5.73 10.63 -30.41
CA SER A 345 5.41 10.25 -31.79
C SER A 345 3.98 9.69 -31.91
N MET A 346 3.57 8.83 -30.97
CA MET A 346 2.22 8.27 -30.93
C MET A 346 1.16 9.37 -30.71
N VAL A 347 1.34 10.24 -29.71
CA VAL A 347 0.36 11.29 -29.40
C VAL A 347 0.31 12.37 -30.48
N LEU A 348 1.45 12.70 -31.10
CA LEU A 348 1.52 13.65 -32.20
C LEU A 348 0.71 13.13 -33.39
N ARG A 349 0.92 11.88 -33.81
CA ARG A 349 0.15 11.21 -34.87
C ARG A 349 -1.36 11.27 -34.62
N LEU A 350 -1.80 11.06 -33.37
CA LEU A 350 -3.22 11.05 -33.02
C LEU A 350 -3.80 12.46 -32.83
N SER A 351 -2.98 13.44 -32.47
CA SER A 351 -3.39 14.85 -32.35
C SER A 351 -3.55 15.55 -33.70
N THR A 352 -2.83 15.10 -34.72
CA THR A 352 -2.91 15.65 -36.09
C THR A 352 -4.02 14.99 -36.90
N ASN A 353 -4.35 13.73 -36.60
CA ASN A 353 -5.48 13.04 -37.21
C ASN A 353 -6.82 13.58 -36.68
N ALA A 354 -7.81 13.75 -37.56
CA ALA A 354 -9.17 14.02 -37.14
C ALA A 354 -9.76 12.76 -36.47
N GLY A 355 -10.13 12.86 -35.20
CA GLY A 355 -10.70 11.73 -34.46
C GLY A 355 -11.01 12.06 -33.01
N GLN A 356 -11.74 11.16 -32.33
CA GLN A 356 -12.17 11.33 -30.94
C GLN A 356 -11.01 11.51 -29.94
N TRP A 357 -9.80 11.08 -30.32
CA TRP A 357 -8.60 11.15 -29.49
C TRP A 357 -7.76 12.41 -29.70
N LYS A 358 -8.15 13.29 -30.61
CA LYS A 358 -7.38 14.49 -30.98
C LYS A 358 -7.04 15.36 -29.77
N GLU A 359 -8.07 15.76 -29.01
CA GLU A 359 -7.89 16.67 -27.87
C GLU A 359 -7.16 16.00 -26.68
N PRO A 360 -7.53 14.77 -26.24
CA PRO A 360 -6.77 14.08 -25.20
C PRO A 360 -5.29 13.87 -25.55
N ALA A 361 -4.98 13.46 -26.79
CA ALA A 361 -3.61 13.27 -27.24
C ALA A 361 -2.84 14.59 -27.25
N SER A 362 -3.46 15.68 -27.72
CA SER A 362 -2.85 17.01 -27.73
C SER A 362 -2.43 17.48 -26.34
N LYS A 363 -3.23 17.22 -25.29
CA LYS A 363 -2.85 17.56 -23.91
C LYS A 363 -1.58 16.84 -23.46
N VAL A 364 -1.42 15.56 -23.84
CA VAL A 364 -0.18 14.80 -23.57
C VAL A 364 1.00 15.38 -24.36
N THR A 365 0.81 15.74 -25.63
CA THR A 365 1.86 16.38 -26.45
C THR A 365 2.42 17.64 -25.79
N HIS A 366 1.54 18.51 -25.28
CA HIS A 366 1.97 19.73 -24.57
C HIS A 366 2.68 19.42 -23.25
N ALA A 367 2.21 18.42 -22.50
CA ALA A 367 2.81 18.05 -21.22
C ALA A 367 4.21 17.44 -21.36
N LEU A 368 4.54 16.83 -22.51
CA LEU A 368 5.86 16.22 -22.75
C LEU A 368 6.99 17.22 -22.99
N VAL A 369 6.68 18.50 -23.20
CA VAL A 369 7.68 19.53 -23.56
C VAL A 369 8.79 19.69 -22.51
N ASN A 370 8.51 19.43 -21.24
CA ASN A 370 9.52 19.56 -20.18
C ASN A 370 10.40 18.30 -20.01
N ILE A 371 10.05 17.18 -20.64
CA ILE A 371 10.73 15.89 -20.49
C ILE A 371 11.66 15.61 -21.69
N ARG A 372 11.25 16.08 -22.87
CA ARG A 372 12.04 16.01 -24.11
C ARG A 372 13.07 17.13 -24.15
#